data_AF-A0A2S6TTT2-F1
#
_entry.id   AF-A0A2S6TTT2-F1
#
_cell.length_a   1.000
_cell.length_b   1.000
_cell.length_c   1.000
_cell.angle_alpha   90.00
_cell.angle_beta   90.00
_cell.angle_gamma   90.00
#
_symmetry.space_group_name_H-M   'P 1'
#
loop_
_entity.id
_entity.type
_entity.pdbx_description
1 polymer ?
#
loop_
_entity_poly.entity_id
_entity_poly.type
_entity_poly.pdbx_seq_one_letter_code
_entity_poly.pdbx_strand_id
1 'polypeptide(L)' 'MDESVKGIAYLVSAICFILALRGLSSPDSARTGNAFGVIGMVTAIGTTLFDPS' A
#
# COMPACT_ATOMS: atom_id res chain seq x y z
N MET A 1 0.30 10.59 -15.40
CA MET A 1 -0.59 9.41 -15.22
C MET A 1 -2.02 9.88 -15.38
N ASP A 2 -2.93 9.05 -15.90
CA ASP A 2 -4.35 9.40 -15.94
C ASP A 2 -4.91 9.50 -14.51
N GLU A 3 -5.78 10.47 -14.22
CA GLU A 3 -6.36 10.68 -12.88
C GLU A 3 -7.03 9.41 -12.34
N SER A 4 -7.65 8.62 -13.22
CA SER A 4 -8.28 7.35 -12.87
C SER A 4 -7.26 6.33 -12.37
N VAL A 5 -6.06 6.31 -12.98
CA VAL A 5 -4.97 5.40 -12.62
C VAL A 5 -4.35 5.79 -11.28
N LYS A 6 -4.18 7.09 -11.01
CA LYS A 6 -3.74 7.60 -9.70
C LYS A 6 -4.72 7.18 -8.59
N GLY A 7 -6.01 7.37 -8.84
CA GLY A 7 -7.07 6.97 -7.90
C GLY A 7 -7.06 5.48 -7.57
N ILE A 8 -6.90 4.62 -8.59
CA ILE A 8 -6.82 3.16 -8.39
C ILE A 8 -5.55 2.78 -7.61
N ALA A 9 -4.40 3.38 -7.93
CA ALA A 9 -3.15 3.09 -7.24
C ALA A 9 -3.20 3.45 -5.74
N TYR A 10 -3.79 4.61 -5.40
CA TYR A 10 -3.99 4.99 -4.01
C TYR A 10 -5.02 4.11 -3.30
N LEU A 11 -6.10 3.70 -3.97
CA LEU A 11 -7.07 2.76 -3.41
C LEU A 11 -6.40 1.41 -3.07
N VAL A 12 -5.59 0.86 -3.97
CA VAL A 12 -4.85 -0.38 -3.74
C VAL A 12 -3.88 -0.22 -2.57
N SER A 13 -3.13 0.90 -2.52
CA SER A 13 -2.20 1.19 -1.42
C SER A 13 -2.93 1.27 -0.07
N ALA A 14 -4.09 1.94 -0.01
CA ALA A 14 -4.91 2.03 1.19
C ALA A 14 -5.40 0.65 1.67
N ILE A 15 -5.87 -0.21 0.76
CA ILE A 15 -6.27 -1.59 1.10
C ILE A 15 -5.09 -2.38 1.66
N CYS A 16 -3.91 -2.29 1.03
CA CYS A 16 -2.70 -2.95 1.52
C CYS A 16 -2.33 -2.48 2.93
N PHE A 17 -2.44 -1.18 3.24
CA PHE A 17 -2.18 -0.67 4.59
C PHE A 17 -3.20 -1.14 5.63
N ILE A 18 -4.48 -1.22 5.27
CA ILE A 18 -5.52 -1.77 6.16
C ILE A 18 -5.21 -3.23 6.50
N LEU A 19 -4.84 -4.04 5.51
CA LEU A 19 -4.44 -5.43 5.71
C LEU A 19 -3.14 -5.56 6.52
N ALA A 20 -2.19 -4.65 6.30
CA ALA A 20 -0.95 -4.58 7.07
C ALA A 20 -1.23 -4.35 8.54
N LEU A 21 -1.98 -3.28 8.88
CA LEU A 21 -2.36 -2.95 10.26
C LEU A 21 -3.09 -4.11 10.92
N ARG A 22 -4.00 -4.77 10.20
CA ARG A 22 -4.72 -5.94 10.71
C ARG A 22 -3.80 -7.11 11.00
N GLY A 23 -2.79 -7.35 10.17
CA GLY A 23 -1.79 -8.42 10.39
C GLY A 23 -0.79 -8.09 11.49
N LEU A 24 -0.46 -6.81 11.67
CA LEU A 24 0.45 -6.32 12.71
C LEU A 24 -0.14 -6.35 14.12
N SER A 25 -1.47 -6.46 14.26
CA SER A 25 -2.16 -6.54 15.56
C SER A 25 -1.89 -7.82 16.36
N SER A 26 -1.36 -8.87 15.73
CA SER A 26 -1.00 -10.13 16.40
C SER A 26 0.40 -10.60 15.96
N PRO A 27 1.25 -11.10 16.87
CA PRO A 27 2.62 -11.51 16.55
C PRO A 27 2.69 -12.66 15.54
N ASP A 28 1.72 -13.58 15.54
CA ASP A 28 1.65 -14.68 14.57
C ASP A 28 1.44 -14.20 13.12
N SER A 29 0.63 -13.13 12.93
CA SER A 29 0.36 -12.57 11.60
C SER A 29 1.25 -11.37 11.24
N ALA A 30 2.11 -10.91 12.16
CA ALA A 30 2.89 -9.69 12.01
C ALA A 30 3.83 -9.73 10.79
N ARG A 31 4.43 -10.89 10.49
CA ARG A 31 5.29 -11.07 9.31
C ARG A 31 4.54 -10.84 8.01
N THR A 32 3.33 -11.39 7.92
CA THR A 32 2.46 -11.24 6.74
C THR A 32 1.91 -9.82 6.64
N GLY A 33 1.52 -9.21 7.78
CA GLY A 33 1.11 -7.81 7.85
C GLY A 33 2.20 -6.85 7.37
N ASN A 34 3.45 -7.07 7.78
CA ASN A 34 4.59 -6.28 7.31
C ASN A 34 4.79 -6.41 5.80
N ALA A 35 4.64 -7.61 5.22
CA ALA A 35 4.75 -7.80 3.77
C ALA A 35 3.69 -7.01 2.99
N PHE A 36 2.43 -6.99 3.46
CA PHE A 36 1.38 -6.16 2.88
C PHE A 36 1.72 -4.66 2.97
N GLY A 37 2.29 -4.23 4.10
CA GLY A 37 2.71 -2.84 4.30
C GLY A 37 3.82 -2.41 3.34
N VAL A 38 4.82 -3.28 3.11
CA VAL A 38 5.90 -3.03 2.14
C VAL A 38 5.34 -2.92 0.72
N ILE A 39 4.43 -3.80 0.31
CA ILE A 39 3.79 -3.75 -1.01
C ILE A 39 2.99 -2.44 -1.17
N GLY A 40 2.25 -2.04 -0.13
CA GLY A 40 1.50 -0.78 -0.11
C GLY A 40 2.41 0.45 -0.24
N MET A 41 3.55 0.45 0.47
CA MET A 41 4.54 1.53 0.38
C MET A 41 5.24 1.60 -0.98
N VAL A 42 5.63 0.46 -1.56
CA VAL A 42 6.24 0.43 -2.90
C VAL A 42 5.27 0.97 -3.95
N THR A 43 3.98 0.62 -3.84
CA THR A 43 2.93 1.14 -4.74
C THR A 43 2.74 2.65 -4.59
N ALA A 44 2.71 3.16 -3.35
CA ALA A 44 2.57 4.59 -3.07
C ALA A 44 3.77 5.38 -3.59
N ILE A 45 4.99 4.98 -3.23
CA ILE A 45 6.23 5.63 -3.70
C ILE A 45 6.32 5.57 -5.22
N GLY A 46 6.06 4.40 -5.82
CA GLY A 46 6.07 4.25 -7.27
C GLY A 46 5.14 5.26 -7.93
N THR A 47 3.89 5.35 -7.46
CA THR A 47 2.90 6.31 -7.97
C THR A 47 3.41 7.76 -7.86
N THR A 48 3.96 8.15 -6.71
CA THR A 48 4.51 9.49 -6.50
C THR A 48 5.73 9.78 -7.38
N LEU A 49 6.61 8.80 -7.61
CA LEU A 49 7.78 8.98 -8.46
C LEU A 49 7.41 9.08 -9.95
N PHE A 50 6.40 8.34 -10.39
CA PHE A 50 5.91 8.38 -11.77
C PHE A 50 5.00 9.58 -12.06
N ASP A 51 4.43 10.20 -11.02
CA ASP A 51 3.58 11.39 -11.13
C ASP A 51 3.78 12.29 -9.89
N PRO A 52 4.85 13.12 -9.90
CA PRO A 52 5.16 14.04 -8.79
C PRO A 52 4.27 15.30 -8.76
N SER A 53 3.35 15.43 -9.73
CA SER A 53 2.58 16.64 -10.04
C SER A 53 1.14 16.62 -9.53
#